data_AF-A0ABD6EY11-F1
#
_entry.id   AF-A0ABD6EY11-F1
#
_cell.length_a   1.000
_cell.length_b   1.000
_cell.length_c   1.000
_cell.angle_alpha   90.00
_cell.angle_beta   90.00
_cell.angle_gamma   90.00
#
_symmetry.space_group_name_H-M   'P 1'
#
loop_
_entity.id
_entity.type
_entity.pdbx_description
1 polymer ?
#
loop_
_entity_poly.entity_id
_entity_poly.type
_entity_poly.pdbx_seq_one_letter_code
_entity_poly.pdbx_strand_id
1 'polypeptide(L)'
;MHRITEITEIPYYSPPSVPPRPRPVPLPNPSTTIPSSSVANLPLLHIAVNFISVPPHLCISSNFFVRLLFVCSLLLRIPFVNAVESHPDVINGRRLPFNVILVLPAKESENDKFGLTMDKARPVIDIAVHDVIASGKMPANFINFTYHDSRYWEDALLAERWATVGVIDAYCRGQLDAILGFADSYSLATVTKVSAGFGAGVPVITTAGMTSIMGHQKTYPFLTRMQGSYRQMADSIFRLIAYCDSDDLGCKKSLGYKNLIFMYHDKRRAINRPQAAGEQHNEDLSSHCYFSLYAIKNFFTEKSSYFKEAWKLNTPSVPFDEELERTRDDVKSWLKLVSDRGNGSF
;
A
#
# COMPACT_ATOMS: atom_id res chain seq x y z
N MET A 1 -40.42 37.67 -16.23
CA MET A 1 -39.64 38.55 -17.11
C MET A 1 -38.37 38.95 -16.35
N HIS A 2 -37.28 38.21 -16.55
CA HIS A 2 -35.88 38.66 -16.53
C HIS A 2 -34.97 37.44 -16.75
N ARG A 3 -34.44 37.34 -17.97
CA ARG A 3 -33.36 36.44 -18.37
C ARG A 3 -32.06 36.96 -17.75
N ILE A 4 -31.25 36.05 -17.22
CA ILE A 4 -29.81 36.23 -17.15
C ILE A 4 -29.20 35.06 -17.93
N THR A 5 -28.84 35.37 -19.17
CA THR A 5 -27.97 34.59 -20.04
C THR A 5 -26.61 35.25 -19.98
N GLU A 6 -25.58 34.53 -19.55
CA GLU A 6 -24.21 34.68 -20.05
C GLU A 6 -23.35 33.51 -19.55
N ILE A 7 -23.03 32.60 -20.48
CA ILE A 7 -22.01 31.58 -20.35
C ILE A 7 -20.76 32.20 -20.97
N THR A 8 -19.78 32.56 -20.15
CA THR A 8 -18.43 32.88 -20.63
C THR A 8 -17.70 31.58 -20.99
N GLU A 9 -17.35 31.48 -22.27
CA GLU A 9 -16.50 30.43 -22.84
C GLU A 9 -15.13 30.39 -22.14
N ILE A 10 -14.71 29.21 -21.70
CA ILE A 10 -13.33 28.96 -21.27
C ILE A 10 -12.55 28.52 -22.53
N PRO A 11 -11.44 29.18 -22.90
CA PRO A 11 -10.72 28.87 -24.12
C PRO A 11 -10.05 27.49 -24.07
N TYR A 12 -10.10 26.79 -25.21
CA TYR A 12 -9.37 25.55 -25.46
C TYR A 12 -7.87 25.75 -25.23
N TYR A 13 -7.31 25.03 -24.26
CA TYR A 13 -5.88 25.01 -24.00
C TYR A 13 -5.21 24.00 -24.95
N SER A 14 -4.52 24.51 -25.97
CA SER A 14 -3.65 23.70 -26.82
C SER A 14 -2.43 23.23 -26.01
N PRO A 15 -2.04 21.94 -26.05
CA PRO A 15 -0.87 21.46 -25.34
C PRO A 15 0.42 22.08 -25.92
N PRO A 16 1.39 22.47 -25.08
CA PRO A 16 2.66 22.99 -25.56
C PRO A 16 3.48 21.90 -26.27
N SER A 17 4.20 22.31 -27.31
CA SER A 17 5.14 21.49 -28.06
C SER A 17 6.23 20.92 -27.14
N VAL A 18 6.49 19.62 -27.30
CA VAL A 18 7.51 18.89 -26.53
C VAL A 18 8.91 19.42 -26.90
N PRO A 19 9.69 19.96 -25.95
CA PRO A 19 11.07 20.35 -26.23
C PRO A 19 11.94 19.10 -26.48
N PRO A 20 12.95 19.19 -27.36
CA PRO A 20 13.82 18.06 -27.66
C PRO A 20 14.61 17.61 -26.43
N ARG A 21 14.77 16.29 -26.33
CA ARG A 21 15.42 15.59 -25.23
C ARG A 21 16.89 16.07 -25.07
N PRO A 22 17.37 16.41 -23.86
CA PRO A 22 18.77 16.73 -23.65
C PRO A 22 19.64 15.50 -23.95
N ARG A 23 20.80 15.71 -24.59
CA ARG A 23 21.78 14.64 -24.84
C ARG A 23 22.32 14.09 -23.51
N PRO A 24 22.59 12.78 -23.42
CA PRO A 24 23.23 12.20 -22.24
C PRO A 24 24.59 12.85 -21.98
N VAL A 25 24.82 13.27 -20.74
CA VAL A 25 26.14 13.70 -20.27
C VAL A 25 27.03 12.45 -20.13
N PRO A 26 28.25 12.42 -20.69
CA PRO A 26 29.17 11.30 -20.50
C PRO A 26 29.56 11.14 -19.03
N LEU A 27 29.54 9.92 -18.52
CA LEU A 27 30.09 9.58 -17.21
C LEU A 27 31.60 9.87 -17.17
N PRO A 28 32.16 10.39 -16.06
CA PRO A 28 33.58 10.64 -15.94
C PRO A 28 34.37 9.31 -15.86
N ASN A 29 35.47 9.24 -16.61
CA ASN A 29 36.39 8.12 -16.63
C ASN A 29 37.04 7.87 -15.25
N PRO A 30 37.20 6.61 -14.81
CA PRO A 30 37.88 6.27 -13.57
C PRO A 30 39.39 6.23 -13.82
N SER A 31 40.01 7.39 -13.97
CA SER A 31 41.48 7.51 -13.92
C SER A 31 41.87 8.93 -13.50
N THR A 32 41.67 9.23 -12.22
CA THR A 32 42.34 10.37 -11.60
C THR A 32 42.70 10.02 -10.17
N THR A 33 43.96 9.62 -10.02
CA THR A 33 44.71 9.49 -8.76
C THR A 33 44.85 10.87 -8.11
N ILE A 34 44.42 11.00 -6.85
CA ILE A 34 44.75 12.12 -5.95
C ILE A 34 45.06 11.53 -4.55
N PRO A 35 46.04 12.09 -3.81
CA PRO A 35 46.92 11.31 -2.93
C PRO A 35 46.47 11.21 -1.47
N SER A 36 47.12 10.27 -0.79
CA SER A 36 47.06 9.99 0.63
C SER A 36 47.38 11.21 1.51
N SER A 37 46.53 11.46 2.52
CA SER A 37 46.97 12.04 3.79
C SER A 37 45.97 11.79 4.91
N SER A 38 46.53 11.70 6.13
CA SER A 38 45.90 11.89 7.43
C SER A 38 45.14 10.70 8.06
N VAL A 39 45.93 9.85 8.73
CA VAL A 39 45.54 9.05 9.90
C VAL A 39 45.04 10.01 10.99
N ALA A 40 43.78 9.86 11.41
CA ALA A 40 43.23 10.51 12.61
C ALA A 40 42.67 9.45 13.56
N ASN A 41 43.10 9.56 14.80
CA ASN A 41 42.94 8.61 15.90
C ASN A 41 41.49 8.45 16.36
N LEU A 42 41.13 7.21 16.71
CA LEU A 42 39.97 6.82 17.52
C LEU A 42 40.07 7.38 18.96
N PRO A 43 38.96 7.78 19.61
CA PRO A 43 38.93 7.95 21.06
C PRO A 43 38.56 6.62 21.75
N LEU A 44 39.43 6.20 22.67
CA LEU A 44 39.25 5.08 23.59
C LEU A 44 38.14 5.38 24.61
N LEU A 45 37.16 4.48 24.69
CA LEU A 45 36.13 4.44 25.71
C LEU A 45 36.73 3.92 27.03
N HIS A 46 36.85 4.78 28.05
CA HIS A 46 37.26 4.39 29.39
C HIS A 46 36.14 3.61 30.08
N ILE A 47 36.32 2.31 30.27
CA ILE A 47 35.51 1.49 31.19
C ILE A 47 36.09 1.67 32.59
N ALA A 48 35.32 2.27 33.49
CA ALA A 48 35.64 2.38 34.91
C ALA A 48 35.44 1.02 35.59
N VAL A 49 36.52 0.46 36.14
CA VAL A 49 36.46 -0.69 37.06
C VAL A 49 36.40 -0.14 38.48
N ASN A 50 35.24 -0.23 39.13
CA ASN A 50 35.08 0.10 40.54
C ASN A 50 35.87 -0.90 41.39
N PHE A 51 36.86 -0.40 42.13
CA PHE A 51 37.55 -1.16 43.17
C PHE A 51 36.62 -1.36 44.37
N ILE A 52 36.25 -2.61 44.63
CA ILE A 52 35.61 -3.01 45.88
C ILE A 52 36.67 -2.93 46.99
N SER A 53 36.47 -2.06 47.96
CA SER A 53 37.25 -1.98 49.19
C SER A 53 36.96 -3.18 50.08
N VAL A 54 38.00 -3.95 50.43
CA VAL A 54 37.91 -5.07 51.39
C VAL A 54 38.52 -4.61 52.73
N PRO A 55 37.84 -4.82 53.87
CA PRO A 55 38.31 -4.38 55.18
C PRO A 55 39.54 -5.15 55.70
N PRO A 56 40.39 -4.55 56.54
CA PRO A 56 41.76 -5.00 56.81
C PRO A 56 41.88 -6.06 57.93
N HIS A 57 40.98 -7.05 57.98
CA HIS A 57 41.00 -8.09 59.02
C HIS A 57 40.67 -9.48 58.46
N LEU A 58 41.42 -9.95 57.46
CA LEU A 58 41.42 -11.36 57.07
C LEU A 58 42.78 -11.71 56.43
N CYS A 59 43.66 -12.35 57.18
CA CYS A 59 44.87 -12.97 56.65
C CYS A 59 44.48 -14.22 55.83
N ILE A 60 44.13 -14.00 54.56
CA ILE A 60 43.95 -15.06 53.58
C ILE A 60 45.34 -15.41 53.05
N SER A 61 45.76 -16.67 53.19
CA SER A 61 47.09 -17.11 52.76
C SER A 61 47.25 -16.92 51.24
N SER A 62 48.43 -16.45 50.83
CA SER A 62 48.83 -16.16 49.45
C SER A 62 48.46 -17.27 48.44
N ASN A 63 48.44 -18.53 48.89
CA ASN A 63 48.10 -19.68 48.05
C ASN A 63 46.61 -19.77 47.66
N PHE A 64 45.70 -19.15 48.41
CA PHE A 64 44.27 -19.18 48.10
C PHE A 64 43.92 -18.18 46.99
N PHE A 65 44.55 -17.01 46.98
CA PHE A 65 44.30 -15.96 45.99
C PHE A 65 44.80 -16.36 44.59
N VAL A 66 45.95 -17.04 44.52
CA VAL A 66 46.49 -17.57 43.26
C VAL A 66 45.61 -18.70 42.71
N ARG A 67 45.07 -19.58 43.57
CA ARG A 67 44.15 -20.64 43.15
C ARG A 67 42.80 -20.09 42.70
N LEU A 68 42.27 -19.05 43.34
CA LEU A 68 41.02 -18.41 42.95
C LEU A 68 41.15 -17.69 41.60
N LEU A 69 42.28 -17.00 41.36
CA LEU A 69 42.59 -16.39 40.06
C LEU A 69 42.76 -17.43 38.95
N PHE A 70 43.34 -18.60 39.25
CA PHE A 70 43.50 -19.68 38.28
C PHE A 70 42.16 -20.36 37.95
N VAL A 71 41.27 -20.53 38.94
CA VAL A 71 39.92 -21.07 38.71
C VAL A 71 39.04 -20.07 37.94
N CYS A 72 39.14 -18.77 38.22
CA CYS A 72 38.46 -17.74 37.44
C CYS A 72 38.96 -17.65 36.00
N SER A 73 40.27 -17.83 35.74
CA SER A 73 40.77 -17.85 34.35
C SER A 73 40.36 -19.12 33.58
N LEU A 74 40.16 -20.24 34.29
CA LEU A 74 39.67 -21.49 33.70
C LEU A 74 38.16 -21.41 33.38
N LEU A 75 37.37 -20.72 34.20
CA LEU A 75 35.92 -20.54 34.03
C LEU A 75 35.55 -19.43 33.03
N LEU A 76 36.48 -18.53 32.68
CA LEU A 76 36.29 -17.48 31.67
C LEU A 76 36.64 -17.90 30.23
N ARG A 77 36.98 -19.17 29.99
CA ARG A 77 37.05 -19.73 28.62
C ARG A 77 35.64 -20.04 28.10
N ILE A 78 34.81 -19.01 27.96
CA ILE A 78 33.67 -19.07 27.06
C ILE A 78 34.25 -19.07 25.65
N PRO A 79 33.91 -20.05 24.79
CA PRO A 79 34.28 -19.94 23.39
C PRO A 79 33.59 -18.69 22.86
N PHE A 80 34.38 -17.68 22.51
CA PHE A 80 33.94 -16.64 21.59
C PHE A 80 33.55 -17.39 20.31
N VAL A 81 32.26 -17.69 20.18
CA VAL A 81 31.67 -18.03 18.90
C VAL A 81 31.98 -16.82 18.03
N ASN A 82 32.88 -17.00 17.09
CA ASN A 82 33.10 -16.03 16.03
C ASN A 82 31.73 -15.77 15.41
N ALA A 83 31.14 -14.63 15.75
CA ALA A 83 30.10 -14.04 14.92
C ALA A 83 30.79 -13.83 13.58
N VAL A 84 30.53 -14.74 12.65
CA VAL A 84 30.88 -14.53 11.25
C VAL A 84 30.10 -13.28 10.85
N GLU A 85 30.77 -12.14 10.83
CA GLU A 85 30.29 -10.98 10.09
C GLU A 85 30.17 -11.46 8.64
N SER A 86 28.96 -11.85 8.25
CA SER A 86 28.63 -12.16 6.87
C SER A 86 28.78 -10.86 6.10
N HIS A 87 29.91 -10.68 5.42
CA HIS A 87 30.03 -9.64 4.41
C HIS A 87 28.86 -9.82 3.43
N PRO A 88 28.13 -8.75 3.08
CA PRO A 88 27.02 -8.86 2.16
C PRO A 88 27.55 -9.35 0.82
N ASP A 89 27.14 -10.55 0.42
CA ASP A 89 27.50 -11.09 -0.88
C ASP A 89 26.99 -10.13 -1.97
N VAL A 90 27.91 -9.64 -2.79
CA VAL A 90 27.59 -8.73 -3.89
C VAL A 90 27.43 -9.55 -5.15
N ILE A 91 26.19 -9.87 -5.54
CA ILE A 91 25.90 -10.48 -6.83
C ILE A 91 25.45 -9.38 -7.80
N ASN A 92 26.14 -9.22 -8.93
CA ASN A 92 25.87 -8.20 -9.95
C ASN A 92 25.81 -6.76 -9.40
N GLY A 93 26.65 -6.44 -8.41
CA GLY A 93 26.69 -5.11 -7.79
C GLY A 93 25.58 -4.81 -6.78
N ARG A 94 24.72 -5.78 -6.44
CA ARG A 94 23.66 -5.63 -5.44
C ARG A 94 24.02 -6.33 -4.14
N ARG A 95 23.79 -5.65 -3.01
CA ARG A 95 23.96 -6.23 -1.67
C ARG A 95 22.89 -7.29 -1.44
N LEU A 96 23.30 -8.49 -1.08
CA LEU A 96 22.40 -9.50 -0.56
C LEU A 96 22.25 -9.39 0.97
N PRO A 97 21.12 -9.85 1.52
CA PRO A 97 19.95 -10.38 0.79
C PRO A 97 19.13 -9.28 0.09
N PHE A 98 18.33 -9.66 -0.91
CA PHE A 98 17.32 -8.77 -1.51
C PHE A 98 16.18 -8.56 -0.51
N ASN A 99 16.03 -7.34 0.01
CA ASN A 99 15.14 -7.03 1.12
C ASN A 99 13.77 -6.59 0.63
N VAL A 100 12.75 -7.34 1.04
CA VAL A 100 11.37 -7.08 0.71
C VAL A 100 10.61 -6.77 1.99
N ILE A 101 9.94 -5.62 2.03
CA ILE A 101 9.01 -5.29 3.11
C ILE A 101 7.59 -5.69 2.71
N LEU A 102 6.91 -6.44 3.56
CA LEU A 102 5.49 -6.74 3.45
C LEU A 102 4.72 -5.80 4.39
N VAL A 103 3.89 -4.94 3.83
CA VAL A 103 3.06 -4.00 4.58
C VAL A 103 1.62 -4.49 4.59
N LEU A 104 1.18 -5.04 5.72
CA LEU A 104 -0.16 -5.59 5.91
C LEU A 104 -0.61 -5.38 7.36
N PRO A 105 -1.93 -5.39 7.66
CA PRO A 105 -2.39 -5.33 9.04
C PRO A 105 -1.97 -6.57 9.83
N ALA A 106 -1.63 -6.37 11.10
CA ALA A 106 -1.32 -7.46 12.03
C ALA A 106 -2.55 -8.28 12.42
N LYS A 107 -3.74 -7.66 12.44
CA LYS A 107 -4.98 -8.28 12.91
C LYS A 107 -6.09 -8.11 11.90
N GLU A 108 -7.09 -8.97 11.99
CA GLU A 108 -8.34 -8.79 11.25
C GLU A 108 -9.15 -7.64 11.84
N SER A 109 -9.91 -6.95 11.00
CA SER A 109 -10.91 -5.98 11.42
C SER A 109 -11.97 -5.80 10.34
N GLU A 110 -13.03 -5.07 10.67
CA GLU A 110 -14.08 -4.69 9.73
C GLU A 110 -13.58 -3.76 8.61
N ASN A 111 -12.43 -3.10 8.80
CA ASN A 111 -11.82 -2.24 7.78
C ASN A 111 -11.25 -3.07 6.62
N ASP A 112 -10.73 -4.26 6.91
CA ASP A 112 -10.14 -5.18 5.92
C ASP A 112 -11.18 -6.18 5.41
N LYS A 113 -11.91 -5.76 4.37
CA LYS A 113 -12.95 -6.58 3.74
C LYS A 113 -12.40 -7.79 2.96
N PHE A 114 -11.08 -7.92 2.79
CA PHE A 114 -10.44 -9.07 2.14
C PHE A 114 -9.76 -10.02 3.13
N GLY A 115 -9.65 -9.63 4.40
CA GLY A 115 -9.04 -10.42 5.46
C GLY A 115 -7.57 -10.75 5.19
N LEU A 116 -6.83 -9.83 4.57
CA LEU A 116 -5.41 -9.90 4.24
C LEU A 116 -4.55 -9.43 5.41
N THR A 117 -4.18 -10.35 6.31
CA THR A 117 -3.27 -10.07 7.43
C THR A 117 -1.87 -10.64 7.22
N MET A 118 -0.89 -10.11 7.97
CA MET A 118 0.48 -10.63 7.97
C MET A 118 0.54 -12.12 8.30
N ASP A 119 -0.23 -12.58 9.27
CA ASP A 119 -0.24 -13.98 9.73
C ASP A 119 -0.79 -14.94 8.67
N LYS A 120 -1.72 -14.48 7.82
CA LYS A 120 -2.24 -15.27 6.70
C LYS A 120 -1.31 -15.25 5.49
N ALA A 121 -0.65 -14.12 5.23
CA ALA A 121 0.25 -13.98 4.08
C ALA A 121 1.57 -14.72 4.28
N ARG A 122 2.13 -14.71 5.48
CA ARG A 122 3.42 -15.33 5.82
C ARG A 122 3.54 -16.80 5.37
N PRO A 123 2.63 -17.74 5.73
CA PRO A 123 2.78 -19.13 5.32
C PRO A 123 2.76 -19.31 3.79
N VAL A 124 1.99 -18.50 3.07
CA VAL A 124 1.95 -18.54 1.60
C VAL A 124 3.28 -18.08 1.00
N ILE A 125 3.87 -17.03 1.56
CA ILE A 125 5.20 -16.53 1.15
C ILE A 125 6.27 -17.57 1.45
N ASP A 126 6.27 -18.17 2.65
CA ASP A 126 7.26 -19.15 3.07
C ASP A 126 7.25 -20.39 2.17
N ILE A 127 6.05 -20.90 1.82
CA ILE A 127 5.88 -22.00 0.87
C ILE A 127 6.40 -21.61 -0.52
N ALA A 128 6.05 -20.42 -1.01
CA ALA A 128 6.50 -19.96 -2.33
C ALA A 128 8.02 -19.82 -2.41
N VAL A 129 8.66 -19.30 -1.36
CA VAL A 129 10.12 -19.19 -1.26
C VAL A 129 10.76 -20.58 -1.24
N HIS A 130 10.23 -21.48 -0.42
CA HIS A 130 10.69 -22.87 -0.35
C HIS A 130 10.62 -23.55 -1.71
N ASP A 131 9.51 -23.43 -2.44
CA ASP A 131 9.32 -24.05 -3.76
C ASP A 131 10.28 -23.50 -4.82
N VAL A 132 10.55 -22.19 -4.80
CA VAL A 132 11.49 -21.57 -5.75
C VAL A 132 12.94 -21.98 -5.44
N ILE A 133 13.31 -22.11 -4.17
CA ILE A 133 14.62 -22.63 -3.76
C ILE A 133 14.75 -24.12 -4.12
N ALA A 134 13.75 -24.93 -3.79
CA ALA A 134 13.74 -26.37 -4.07
C ALA A 134 13.80 -26.67 -5.58
N SER A 135 13.18 -25.82 -6.41
CA SER A 135 13.28 -25.92 -7.86
C SER A 135 14.59 -25.40 -8.47
N GLY A 136 15.52 -24.90 -7.65
CA GLY A 136 16.83 -24.40 -8.09
C GLY A 136 16.78 -23.05 -8.82
N LYS A 137 15.64 -22.35 -8.78
CA LYS A 137 15.44 -21.06 -9.46
C LYS A 137 16.01 -19.87 -8.67
N MET A 138 16.22 -20.04 -7.37
CA MET A 138 16.76 -19.01 -6.49
C MET A 138 17.68 -19.65 -5.44
N PRO A 139 18.88 -19.10 -5.18
CA PRO A 139 19.74 -19.56 -4.09
C PRO A 139 19.06 -19.43 -2.74
N ALA A 140 19.45 -20.28 -1.77
CA ALA A 140 19.07 -20.09 -0.38
C ALA A 140 19.55 -18.72 0.13
N ASN A 141 18.78 -18.10 1.03
CA ASN A 141 19.08 -16.79 1.63
C ASN A 141 19.19 -15.61 0.65
N PHE A 142 18.77 -15.78 -0.61
CA PHE A 142 18.81 -14.71 -1.61
C PHE A 142 17.83 -13.56 -1.28
N ILE A 143 16.66 -13.89 -0.74
CA ILE A 143 15.59 -12.94 -0.43
C ILE A 143 15.33 -12.92 1.07
N ASN A 144 15.08 -11.74 1.62
CA ASN A 144 14.74 -11.53 3.01
C ASN A 144 13.41 -10.77 3.11
N PHE A 145 12.45 -11.32 3.85
CA PHE A 145 11.15 -10.69 4.06
C PHE A 145 11.09 -10.06 5.46
N THR A 146 10.78 -8.77 5.49
CA THR A 146 10.44 -8.04 6.71
C THR A 146 8.95 -7.72 6.70
N TYR A 147 8.34 -7.66 7.88
CA TYR A 147 6.90 -7.49 8.04
C TYR A 147 6.64 -6.22 8.83
N HIS A 148 5.77 -5.36 8.31
CA HIS A 148 5.41 -4.10 8.94
C HIS A 148 3.90 -3.99 9.09
N ASP A 149 3.45 -3.77 10.33
CA ASP A 149 2.04 -3.58 10.63
C ASP A 149 1.57 -2.22 10.10
N SER A 150 0.65 -2.24 9.14
CA SER A 150 0.01 -1.02 8.65
C SER A 150 -0.95 -0.40 9.67
N ARG A 151 -1.34 -1.14 10.72
CA ARG A 151 -2.36 -0.75 11.71
C ARG A 151 -3.71 -0.39 11.10
N TYR A 152 -3.98 -0.90 9.89
CA TYR A 152 -5.28 -0.73 9.24
C TYR A 152 -6.43 -1.34 10.04
N TRP A 153 -6.11 -2.30 10.91
CA TRP A 153 -7.03 -2.90 11.85
C TRP A 153 -7.45 -1.97 13.00
N GLU A 154 -6.60 -1.00 13.36
CA GLU A 154 -6.80 -0.07 14.48
C GLU A 154 -7.53 1.18 14.00
N ASP A 155 -7.00 1.83 12.96
CA ASP A 155 -7.56 3.08 12.42
C ASP A 155 -7.27 3.17 10.92
N ALA A 156 -8.33 3.11 10.11
CA ALA A 156 -8.23 3.14 8.66
C ALA A 156 -7.66 4.48 8.12
N LEU A 157 -7.86 5.59 8.84
CA LEU A 157 -7.40 6.92 8.45
C LEU A 157 -5.91 7.13 8.72
N LEU A 158 -5.44 6.60 9.85
CA LEU A 158 -4.03 6.69 10.21
C LEU A 158 -3.17 5.60 9.57
N ALA A 159 -3.77 4.54 9.05
CA ALA A 159 -3.06 3.43 8.41
C ALA A 159 -2.11 3.88 7.29
N GLU A 160 -2.53 4.85 6.48
CA GLU A 160 -1.72 5.43 5.41
C GLU A 160 -0.39 5.98 5.96
N ARG A 161 -0.45 6.70 7.08
CA ARG A 161 0.71 7.26 7.76
C ARG A 161 1.61 6.16 8.30
N TRP A 162 1.04 5.18 9.00
CA TRP A 162 1.80 4.08 9.60
C TRP A 162 2.53 3.25 8.55
N ALA A 163 1.86 2.92 7.45
CA ALA A 163 2.44 2.23 6.31
C ALA A 163 3.60 3.03 5.68
N THR A 164 3.37 4.32 5.45
CA THR A 164 4.37 5.22 4.83
C THR A 164 5.61 5.37 5.71
N VAL A 165 5.44 5.57 7.02
CA VAL A 165 6.57 5.69 7.95
C VAL A 165 7.39 4.41 8.00
N GLY A 166 6.77 3.23 8.03
CA GLY A 166 7.48 1.95 8.03
C GLY A 166 8.33 1.75 6.78
N VAL A 167 7.80 2.12 5.61
CA VAL A 167 8.52 2.04 4.35
C VAL A 167 9.68 3.04 4.29
N ILE A 168 9.49 4.28 4.76
CA ILE A 168 10.57 5.26 4.85
C ILE A 168 11.67 4.80 5.80
N ASP A 169 11.32 4.24 6.96
CA ASP A 169 12.29 3.73 7.93
C ASP A 169 13.12 2.57 7.35
N ALA A 170 12.48 1.62 6.66
CA ALA A 170 13.18 0.54 5.95
C ALA A 170 14.12 1.08 4.85
N TYR A 171 13.69 2.12 4.11
CA TYR A 171 14.52 2.79 3.12
C TYR A 171 15.75 3.46 3.76
N CYS A 172 15.54 4.23 4.84
CA CYS A 172 16.62 4.90 5.57
C CYS A 172 17.64 3.94 6.19
N ARG A 173 17.22 2.72 6.54
CA ARG A 173 18.10 1.64 7.02
C ARG A 173 18.87 0.91 5.90
N GLY A 174 18.60 1.23 4.64
CA GLY A 174 19.17 0.52 3.50
C GLY A 174 18.68 -0.93 3.39
N GLN A 175 17.46 -1.21 3.87
CA GLN A 175 16.85 -2.53 3.93
C GLN A 175 15.57 -2.60 3.07
N LEU A 176 15.53 -1.84 1.97
CA LEU A 176 14.35 -1.75 1.11
C LEU A 176 14.73 -1.85 -0.37
N ASP A 177 14.49 -3.02 -0.96
CA ASP A 177 14.65 -3.26 -2.38
C ASP A 177 13.31 -3.42 -3.12
N ALA A 178 12.27 -3.91 -2.43
CA ALA A 178 10.90 -3.99 -2.95
C ALA A 178 9.86 -3.92 -1.82
N ILE A 179 8.63 -3.56 -2.20
CA ILE A 179 7.47 -3.49 -1.30
C ILE A 179 6.41 -4.46 -1.80
N LEU A 180 5.87 -5.27 -0.89
CA LEU A 180 4.71 -6.12 -1.10
C LEU A 180 3.54 -5.69 -0.19
N GLY A 181 2.31 -5.96 -0.63
CA GLY A 181 1.13 -5.98 0.26
C GLY A 181 0.12 -4.88 -0.01
N PHE A 182 -0.33 -4.24 1.08
CA PHE A 182 -1.51 -3.39 1.29
C PHE A 182 -2.85 -4.13 1.30
N ALA A 183 -3.66 -3.83 2.31
CA ALA A 183 -5.06 -4.26 2.41
C ALA A 183 -6.04 -3.16 1.97
N ASP A 184 -5.55 -1.93 1.77
CA ASP A 184 -6.37 -0.76 1.45
C ASP A 184 -5.77 0.05 0.29
N SER A 185 -6.60 0.87 -0.36
CA SER A 185 -6.18 1.65 -1.53
C SER A 185 -5.50 2.98 -1.17
N TYR A 186 -5.66 3.49 0.05
CA TYR A 186 -5.14 4.80 0.45
C TYR A 186 -3.67 4.70 0.83
N SER A 187 -3.32 3.77 1.72
CA SER A 187 -1.94 3.41 2.05
C SER A 187 -1.15 3.02 0.80
N LEU A 188 -1.75 2.21 -0.07
CA LEU A 188 -1.14 1.83 -1.35
C LEU A 188 -0.84 3.05 -2.22
N ALA A 189 -1.80 3.97 -2.38
CA ALA A 189 -1.65 5.15 -3.22
C ALA A 189 -0.48 6.02 -2.74
N THR A 190 -0.41 6.26 -1.44
CA THR A 190 0.60 7.15 -0.86
C THR A 190 1.96 6.52 -0.89
N VAL A 191 2.11 5.26 -0.43
CA VAL A 191 3.41 4.59 -0.45
C VAL A 191 3.95 4.51 -1.88
N THR A 192 3.12 4.16 -2.86
CA THR A 192 3.56 4.06 -4.26
C THR A 192 4.06 5.39 -4.82
N LYS A 193 3.41 6.51 -4.46
CA LYS A 193 3.86 7.84 -4.89
C LYS A 193 5.18 8.22 -4.22
N VAL A 194 5.30 7.96 -2.92
CA VAL A 194 6.51 8.27 -2.14
C VAL A 194 7.68 7.41 -2.59
N SER A 195 7.48 6.11 -2.76
CA SER A 195 8.52 5.14 -3.14
C SER A 195 9.03 5.34 -4.56
N ALA A 196 8.25 6.00 -5.43
CA ALA A 196 8.70 6.44 -6.74
C ALA A 196 9.79 7.53 -6.68
N GLY A 197 9.86 8.29 -5.59
CA GLY A 197 10.89 9.31 -5.36
C GLY A 197 12.18 8.78 -4.73
N PHE A 198 12.24 7.50 -4.36
CA PHE A 198 13.41 6.91 -3.69
C PHE A 198 14.47 6.47 -4.70
N GLY A 199 15.57 7.21 -4.82
CA GLY A 199 16.67 6.83 -5.72
C GLY A 199 16.19 6.59 -7.15
N ALA A 200 16.29 5.35 -7.63
CA ALA A 200 15.79 4.92 -8.94
C ALA A 200 14.31 4.49 -8.97
N GLY A 201 13.60 4.64 -7.84
CA GLY A 201 12.28 4.12 -7.57
C GLY A 201 12.32 2.73 -6.92
N VAL A 202 11.41 2.48 -5.98
CA VAL A 202 11.23 1.16 -5.36
C VAL A 202 9.94 0.50 -5.90
N PRO A 203 10.02 -0.72 -6.46
CA PRO A 203 8.87 -1.44 -6.97
C PRO A 203 7.89 -1.80 -5.87
N VAL A 204 6.60 -1.59 -6.14
CA VAL A 204 5.48 -1.96 -5.29
C VAL A 204 4.65 -3.02 -6.00
N ILE A 205 4.49 -4.20 -5.38
CA ILE A 205 3.66 -5.27 -5.91
C ILE A 205 2.52 -5.55 -4.92
N THR A 206 1.29 -5.54 -5.40
CA THR A 206 0.11 -5.63 -4.54
C THR A 206 -0.96 -6.52 -5.15
N THR A 207 -1.75 -7.12 -4.28
CA THR A 207 -3.02 -7.77 -4.65
C THR A 207 -4.20 -6.82 -4.48
N ALA A 208 -4.04 -5.67 -3.83
CA ALA A 208 -5.08 -4.67 -3.61
C ALA A 208 -5.12 -3.59 -4.71
N GLY A 209 -5.86 -2.51 -4.47
CA GLY A 209 -5.88 -1.34 -5.35
C GLY A 209 -6.69 -1.53 -6.64
N MET A 210 -7.91 -2.07 -6.53
CA MET A 210 -8.79 -2.30 -7.68
C MET A 210 -9.32 -1.03 -8.37
N THR A 211 -9.12 0.15 -7.77
CA THR A 211 -9.53 1.43 -8.38
C THR A 211 -8.82 1.66 -9.72
N SER A 212 -9.54 2.15 -10.73
CA SER A 212 -8.99 2.32 -12.09
C SER A 212 -7.81 3.29 -12.16
N ILE A 213 -7.81 4.30 -11.29
CA ILE A 213 -6.73 5.31 -11.22
C ILE A 213 -5.36 4.70 -10.91
N MET A 214 -5.32 3.58 -10.19
CA MET A 214 -4.09 2.84 -9.87
C MET A 214 -3.44 2.17 -11.09
N GLY A 215 -4.10 2.18 -12.26
CA GLY A 215 -3.50 1.77 -13.52
C GLY A 215 -2.71 2.87 -14.23
N HIS A 216 -2.73 4.10 -13.72
CA HIS A 216 -2.10 5.25 -14.40
C HIS A 216 -0.58 5.26 -14.15
N GLN A 217 0.18 4.77 -15.13
CA GLN A 217 1.64 4.68 -15.07
C GLN A 217 2.36 6.03 -14.86
N LYS A 218 1.75 7.15 -15.28
CA LYS A 218 2.31 8.48 -15.00
C LYS A 218 2.31 8.80 -13.50
N THR A 219 1.28 8.36 -12.77
CA THR A 219 1.13 8.63 -11.33
C THR A 219 1.75 7.54 -10.47
N TYR A 220 1.71 6.29 -10.96
CA TYR A 220 2.14 5.09 -10.24
C TYR A 220 3.12 4.26 -11.11
N PRO A 221 4.31 4.80 -11.45
CA PRO A 221 5.21 4.19 -12.43
C PRO A 221 5.84 2.86 -11.98
N PHE A 222 5.91 2.62 -10.67
CA PHE A 222 6.53 1.41 -10.08
C PHE A 222 5.51 0.46 -9.46
N LEU A 223 4.21 0.67 -9.72
CA LEU A 223 3.14 -0.17 -9.19
C LEU A 223 2.80 -1.31 -10.14
N THR A 224 2.93 -2.53 -9.63
CA THR A 224 2.41 -3.74 -10.26
C THR A 224 1.26 -4.29 -9.44
N ARG A 225 0.09 -4.42 -10.05
CA ARG A 225 -1.09 -5.02 -9.42
C ARG A 225 -1.32 -6.42 -9.99
N MET A 226 -1.52 -7.38 -9.10
CA MET A 226 -1.85 -8.76 -9.48
C MET A 226 -3.36 -8.95 -9.70
N GLN A 227 -4.19 -8.13 -9.06
CA GLN A 227 -5.64 -8.17 -9.21
C GLN A 227 -6.13 -7.23 -10.32
N GLY A 228 -7.26 -7.59 -10.92
CA GLY A 228 -7.96 -6.76 -11.90
C GLY A 228 -8.50 -5.44 -11.33
N SER A 229 -9.09 -4.61 -12.19
CA SER A 229 -9.69 -3.33 -11.79
C SER A 229 -11.22 -3.37 -11.79
N TYR A 230 -11.85 -2.46 -11.03
CA TYR A 230 -13.30 -2.26 -11.09
C TYR A 230 -13.81 -1.89 -12.48
N ARG A 231 -12.94 -1.37 -13.36
CA ARG A 231 -13.29 -1.12 -14.76
C ARG A 231 -13.50 -2.42 -15.55
N GLN A 232 -12.74 -3.47 -15.26
CA GLN A 232 -12.95 -4.78 -15.89
C GLN A 232 -14.26 -5.42 -15.39
N MET A 233 -14.56 -5.29 -14.10
CA MET A 233 -15.87 -5.67 -13.55
C MET A 233 -17.01 -4.90 -14.23
N ALA A 234 -16.86 -3.59 -14.42
CA ALA A 234 -17.85 -2.76 -15.11
C ALA A 234 -18.09 -3.19 -16.57
N ASP A 235 -17.04 -3.56 -17.31
CA ASP A 235 -17.15 -4.12 -18.66
C ASP A 235 -17.98 -5.43 -18.66
N SER A 236 -17.71 -6.33 -17.72
CA SER A 236 -18.48 -7.57 -17.59
C SER A 236 -19.95 -7.32 -17.28
N ILE A 237 -20.25 -6.39 -16.36
CA ILE A 237 -21.64 -6.01 -16.03
C ILE A 237 -22.31 -5.39 -17.25
N PHE A 238 -21.63 -4.48 -17.96
CA PHE A 238 -22.18 -3.83 -19.15
C PHE A 238 -22.61 -4.86 -20.21
N ARG A 239 -21.72 -5.79 -20.55
CA ARG A 239 -22.01 -6.83 -21.55
C ARG A 239 -23.10 -7.82 -21.12
N LEU A 240 -23.27 -8.02 -19.82
CA LEU A 240 -24.26 -8.96 -19.30
C LEU A 240 -25.67 -8.35 -19.28
N ILE A 241 -25.81 -7.14 -18.72
CA ILE A 241 -27.13 -6.61 -18.35
C ILE A 241 -27.52 -5.31 -19.05
N ALA A 242 -26.57 -4.53 -19.56
CA ALA A 242 -26.83 -3.14 -19.92
C ALA A 242 -27.45 -3.00 -21.31
N TYR A 243 -28.30 -1.98 -21.47
CA TYR A 243 -28.70 -1.52 -22.79
C TYR A 243 -27.49 -1.05 -23.59
N CYS A 244 -27.54 -1.35 -24.88
CA CYS A 244 -26.43 -1.32 -25.79
C CYS A 244 -26.91 -0.64 -27.07
N ASP A 245 -26.33 0.51 -27.39
CA ASP A 245 -26.73 1.29 -28.58
C ASP A 245 -26.08 0.73 -29.87
N SER A 246 -25.06 -0.14 -29.76
CA SER A 246 -24.32 -0.71 -30.88
C SER A 246 -24.74 -2.14 -31.22
N ASP A 247 -24.66 -2.48 -32.51
CA ASP A 247 -24.94 -3.83 -33.05
C ASP A 247 -23.79 -4.84 -32.86
N ASP A 248 -22.83 -4.53 -31.97
CA ASP A 248 -21.70 -5.42 -31.71
C ASP A 248 -22.15 -6.80 -31.19
N LEU A 249 -21.42 -7.86 -31.56
CA LEU A 249 -21.74 -9.23 -31.14
C LEU A 249 -21.86 -9.41 -29.61
N GLY A 250 -21.14 -8.60 -28.83
CA GLY A 250 -21.25 -8.56 -27.37
C GLY A 250 -22.55 -7.95 -26.87
N CYS A 251 -23.06 -6.93 -27.56
CA CYS A 251 -24.32 -6.27 -27.23
C CYS A 251 -25.55 -7.13 -27.54
N LYS A 252 -25.51 -7.95 -28.59
CA LYS A 252 -26.61 -8.86 -28.98
C LYS A 252 -26.97 -9.91 -27.92
N LYS A 253 -26.07 -10.18 -26.97
CA LYS A 253 -26.28 -11.15 -25.89
C LYS A 253 -26.63 -10.49 -24.55
N SER A 254 -26.62 -9.17 -24.49
CA SER A 254 -26.99 -8.45 -23.26
C SER A 254 -28.51 -8.55 -23.01
N LEU A 255 -28.91 -8.52 -21.75
CA LEU A 255 -30.32 -8.43 -21.35
C LEU A 255 -30.98 -7.09 -21.72
N GLY A 256 -30.17 -6.07 -22.05
CA GLY A 256 -30.67 -4.82 -22.60
C GLY A 256 -31.41 -3.92 -21.59
N TYR A 257 -31.13 -4.03 -20.29
CA TYR A 257 -31.78 -3.20 -19.28
C TYR A 257 -31.34 -1.75 -19.36
N LYS A 258 -32.33 -0.86 -19.43
CA LYS A 258 -32.16 0.60 -19.43
C LYS A 258 -32.23 1.21 -18.03
N ASN A 259 -33.08 0.66 -17.17
CA ASN A 259 -33.31 1.19 -15.83
C ASN A 259 -32.57 0.31 -14.83
N LEU A 260 -31.47 0.83 -14.29
CA LEU A 260 -30.67 0.15 -13.28
C LEU A 260 -30.62 1.02 -12.03
N ILE A 261 -30.76 0.37 -10.87
CA ILE A 261 -30.70 0.99 -9.55
C ILE A 261 -29.60 0.32 -8.73
N PHE A 262 -28.85 1.10 -7.97
CA PHE A 262 -27.74 0.61 -7.16
C PHE A 262 -27.96 0.90 -5.68
N MET A 263 -27.91 -0.12 -4.84
CA MET A 263 -27.81 0.03 -3.39
C MET A 263 -26.46 -0.49 -2.95
N TYR A 264 -25.74 0.27 -2.12
CA TYR A 264 -24.37 -0.09 -1.78
C TYR A 264 -23.97 0.40 -0.39
N HIS A 265 -23.05 -0.35 0.23
CA HIS A 265 -22.47 0.03 1.52
C HIS A 265 -21.47 1.18 1.33
N ASP A 266 -21.64 2.26 2.07
CA ASP A 266 -20.67 3.36 2.18
C ASP A 266 -20.95 4.25 3.40
N LYS A 267 -20.13 4.15 4.45
CA LYS A 267 -20.28 4.91 5.70
C LYS A 267 -20.30 6.43 5.47
N ARG A 268 -19.40 6.91 4.60
CA ARG A 268 -19.21 8.33 4.29
C ARG A 268 -20.47 9.00 3.75
N ARG A 269 -21.23 8.31 2.88
CA ARG A 269 -22.42 8.86 2.20
C ARG A 269 -23.72 8.22 2.67
N ALA A 270 -23.69 7.39 3.70
CA ALA A 270 -24.83 6.61 4.18
C ALA A 270 -26.06 7.47 4.50
N ILE A 271 -27.23 7.08 3.97
CA ILE A 271 -28.51 7.77 4.24
C ILE A 271 -28.99 7.60 5.69
N ASN A 272 -28.67 6.46 6.32
CA ASN A 272 -29.03 6.12 7.69
C ASN A 272 -28.00 6.61 8.72
N ARG A 273 -27.05 7.46 8.30
CA ARG A 273 -26.14 8.11 9.23
C ARG A 273 -26.90 9.13 10.09
N PRO A 274 -26.66 9.18 11.43
CA PRO A 274 -27.23 10.22 12.27
C PRO A 274 -26.78 11.60 11.77
N GLN A 275 -27.72 12.46 11.39
CA GLN A 275 -27.45 13.87 11.12
C GLN A 275 -27.28 14.59 12.45
N ALA A 276 -26.11 14.46 13.08
CA ALA A 276 -25.81 15.25 14.27
C ALA A 276 -25.77 16.73 13.88
N ALA A 277 -26.50 17.56 14.62
CA ALA A 277 -26.49 19.01 14.48
C ALA A 277 -25.11 19.54 14.90
N GLY A 278 -24.27 19.85 13.92
CA GLY A 278 -22.90 20.31 14.11
C GLY A 278 -21.95 19.43 13.32
N GLU A 279 -21.41 20.01 12.25
CA GLU A 279 -20.43 19.47 11.31
C GLU A 279 -19.36 18.61 11.99
N GLN A 280 -19.62 17.32 12.19
CA GLN A 280 -18.55 16.37 12.41
C GLN A 280 -17.89 16.14 11.05
N HIS A 281 -16.62 16.52 10.97
CA HIS A 281 -15.78 16.34 9.80
C HIS A 281 -15.99 14.95 9.21
N ASN A 282 -16.15 14.92 7.89
CA ASN A 282 -16.43 13.73 7.08
C ASN A 282 -15.17 12.87 6.98
N GLU A 283 -14.79 12.27 8.11
CA GLU A 283 -13.53 11.54 8.27
C GLU A 283 -13.60 10.13 7.64
N ASP A 284 -14.78 9.60 7.31
CA ASP A 284 -14.85 8.26 6.72
C ASP A 284 -14.24 8.17 5.32
N LEU A 285 -13.49 7.09 5.10
CA LEU A 285 -12.96 6.74 3.79
C LEU A 285 -14.07 6.25 2.85
N SER A 286 -13.83 6.40 1.54
CA SER A 286 -14.76 5.86 0.55
C SER A 286 -14.64 4.34 0.47
N SER A 287 -15.78 3.65 0.40
CA SER A 287 -15.82 2.19 0.34
C SER A 287 -15.41 1.62 -1.03
N HIS A 288 -15.06 0.34 -1.04
CA HIS A 288 -14.89 -0.42 -2.28
C HIS A 288 -16.15 -0.40 -3.16
N CYS A 289 -17.34 -0.42 -2.57
CA CYS A 289 -18.60 -0.38 -3.31
C CYS A 289 -18.81 0.97 -4.01
N TYR A 290 -18.40 2.08 -3.37
CA TYR A 290 -18.41 3.39 -4.02
C TYR A 290 -17.50 3.42 -5.25
N PHE A 291 -16.26 2.91 -5.13
CA PHE A 291 -15.33 2.87 -6.27
C PHE A 291 -15.83 1.95 -7.40
N SER A 292 -16.47 0.83 -7.05
CA SER A 292 -17.14 -0.06 -7.99
C SER A 292 -18.26 0.65 -8.76
N LEU A 293 -19.15 1.35 -8.06
CA LEU A 293 -20.25 2.11 -8.68
C LEU A 293 -19.70 3.22 -9.59
N TYR A 294 -18.65 3.91 -9.16
CA TYR A 294 -18.02 4.95 -9.97
C TYR A 294 -17.41 4.38 -11.26
N ALA A 295 -16.79 3.19 -11.19
CA ALA A 295 -16.28 2.51 -12.37
C ALA A 295 -17.41 2.08 -13.33
N ILE A 296 -18.53 1.57 -12.80
CA ILE A 296 -19.73 1.22 -13.57
C ILE A 296 -20.28 2.46 -14.27
N LYS A 297 -20.53 3.54 -13.52
CA LYS A 297 -21.02 4.81 -14.07
C LYS A 297 -20.16 5.27 -15.24
N ASN A 298 -18.86 5.41 -15.02
CA ASN A 298 -17.95 5.93 -16.04
C ASN A 298 -17.93 5.05 -17.28
N PHE A 299 -17.83 3.72 -17.10
CA PHE A 299 -17.80 2.79 -18.22
C PHE A 299 -19.10 2.84 -19.04
N PHE A 300 -20.26 2.83 -18.38
CA PHE A 300 -21.56 2.85 -19.05
C PHE A 300 -21.77 4.15 -19.83
N THR A 301 -21.44 5.30 -19.22
CA THR A 301 -21.56 6.62 -19.89
C THR A 301 -20.54 6.81 -21.03
N GLU A 302 -19.43 6.08 -21.01
CA GLU A 302 -18.45 6.07 -22.11
C GLU A 302 -18.92 5.19 -23.28
N LYS A 303 -19.61 4.08 -22.99
CA LYS A 303 -20.00 3.06 -23.99
C LYS A 303 -21.41 3.21 -24.55
N SER A 304 -22.30 3.94 -23.89
CA SER A 304 -23.68 4.11 -24.32
C SER A 304 -24.11 5.57 -24.25
N SER A 305 -24.67 6.07 -25.34
CA SER A 305 -25.26 7.41 -25.42
C SER A 305 -26.50 7.50 -24.54
N TYR A 306 -27.29 6.42 -24.45
CA TYR A 306 -28.42 6.35 -23.53
C TYR A 306 -27.99 6.58 -22.08
N PHE A 307 -27.04 5.80 -21.56
CA PHE A 307 -26.59 5.96 -20.17
C PHE A 307 -25.87 7.28 -19.93
N LYS A 308 -25.16 7.81 -20.94
CA LYS A 308 -24.55 9.13 -20.87
C LYS A 308 -25.57 10.23 -20.59
N GLU A 309 -26.73 10.20 -21.25
CA GLU A 309 -27.80 11.17 -21.00
C GLU A 309 -28.59 10.84 -19.73
N ALA A 310 -29.00 9.59 -19.55
CA ALA A 310 -29.82 9.17 -18.41
C ALA A 310 -29.11 9.38 -17.05
N TRP A 311 -27.78 9.22 -16.99
CA TRP A 311 -26.99 9.37 -15.75
C TRP A 311 -26.18 10.67 -15.69
N LYS A 312 -26.48 11.63 -16.58
CA LYS A 312 -25.76 12.91 -16.68
C LYS A 312 -25.72 13.67 -15.36
N LEU A 313 -26.86 13.74 -14.66
CA LEU A 313 -26.96 14.39 -13.35
C LEU A 313 -26.50 13.45 -12.23
N ASN A 314 -27.09 12.26 -12.15
CA ASN A 314 -26.74 11.28 -11.15
C ASN A 314 -27.06 9.86 -11.63
N THR A 315 -26.28 8.88 -11.16
CA THR A 315 -26.59 7.46 -11.33
C THR A 315 -27.57 7.05 -10.22
N PRO A 316 -28.74 6.45 -10.55
CA PRO A 316 -29.74 6.07 -9.56
C PRO A 316 -29.15 5.15 -8.50
N SER A 317 -28.88 5.70 -7.32
CA SER A 317 -28.22 4.96 -6.27
C SER A 317 -28.56 5.46 -4.87
N VAL A 318 -28.47 4.54 -3.90
CA VAL A 318 -28.63 4.81 -2.47
C VAL A 318 -27.47 4.18 -1.69
N PRO A 319 -26.54 4.99 -1.16
CA PRO A 319 -25.58 4.54 -0.16
C PRO A 319 -26.25 4.35 1.21
N PHE A 320 -25.85 3.30 1.92
CA PHE A 320 -26.25 3.06 3.31
C PHE A 320 -25.07 2.51 4.11
N ASP A 321 -25.12 2.67 5.42
CA ASP A 321 -24.20 2.00 6.33
C ASP A 321 -24.80 0.65 6.72
N GLU A 322 -24.03 -0.42 6.52
CA GLU A 322 -24.49 -1.78 6.79
C GLU A 322 -24.47 -2.10 8.28
N GLU A 323 -23.62 -1.40 9.03
CA GLU A 323 -23.36 -1.58 10.46
C GLU A 323 -24.36 -0.81 11.34
N LEU A 324 -25.03 0.19 10.79
CA LEU A 324 -26.09 0.92 11.48
C LEU A 324 -27.42 0.17 11.41
N GLU A 325 -28.18 0.22 12.50
CA GLU A 325 -29.51 -0.36 12.59
C GLU A 325 -30.45 0.21 11.52
N ARG A 326 -31.32 -0.66 11.02
CA ARG A 326 -32.32 -0.32 10.00
C ARG A 326 -33.55 -1.19 10.17
N THR A 327 -34.72 -0.59 10.00
CA THR A 327 -35.99 -1.32 9.98
C THR A 327 -36.35 -1.75 8.56
N ARG A 328 -37.31 -2.66 8.45
CA ARG A 328 -37.85 -3.06 7.14
C ARG A 328 -38.50 -1.88 6.40
N ASP A 329 -39.12 -0.97 7.13
CA ASP A 329 -39.77 0.20 6.55
C ASP A 329 -38.74 1.22 6.03
N ASP A 330 -37.59 1.37 6.69
CA ASP A 330 -36.47 2.17 6.19
C ASP A 330 -36.00 1.64 4.84
N VAL A 331 -35.70 0.34 4.74
CA VAL A 331 -35.25 -0.28 3.49
C VAL A 331 -36.30 -0.15 2.38
N LYS A 332 -37.59 -0.32 2.71
CA LYS A 332 -38.70 -0.12 1.76
C LYS A 332 -38.74 1.33 1.26
N SER A 333 -38.53 2.30 2.14
CA SER A 333 -38.47 3.72 1.79
C SER A 333 -37.29 4.02 0.85
N TRP A 334 -36.12 3.44 1.10
CA TRP A 334 -34.93 3.61 0.27
C TRP A 334 -35.08 2.96 -1.10
N LEU A 335 -35.72 1.79 -1.17
CA LEU A 335 -36.06 1.12 -2.41
C LEU A 335 -37.05 1.95 -3.25
N LYS A 336 -38.05 2.56 -2.61
CA LYS A 336 -38.96 3.48 -3.29
C LYS A 336 -38.21 4.70 -3.82
N LEU A 337 -37.38 5.33 -2.99
CA LEU A 337 -36.56 6.48 -3.37
C LEU A 337 -35.66 6.19 -4.59
N VAL A 338 -34.96 5.05 -4.59
CA VAL A 338 -34.06 4.70 -5.69
C VAL A 338 -34.83 4.28 -6.94
N SER A 339 -35.98 3.61 -6.77
CA SER A 339 -36.88 3.25 -7.88
C SER A 339 -37.44 4.50 -8.56
N ASP A 340 -37.88 5.49 -7.79
CA ASP A 340 -38.38 6.76 -8.33
C ASP A 340 -37.28 7.50 -9.11
N ARG A 341 -36.03 7.49 -8.61
CA ARG A 341 -34.87 8.03 -9.32
C ARG A 341 -34.48 7.25 -10.58
N GLY A 342 -34.67 5.92 -10.56
CA GLY A 342 -34.29 5.04 -11.66
C GLY A 342 -35.33 4.96 -12.79
N ASN A 343 -36.60 5.20 -12.47
CA ASN A 343 -37.72 5.11 -13.41
C ASN A 343 -38.35 6.48 -13.73
N GLY A 344 -38.09 7.52 -12.93
CA GLY A 344 -38.76 8.82 -12.99
C GLY A 344 -37.81 9.98 -13.28
N SER A 345 -37.58 10.23 -14.57
CA SER A 345 -37.35 11.54 -15.21
C SER A 345 -37.04 11.27 -16.69
N PHE A 346 -38.08 11.08 -17.50
CA PHE A 346 -38.04 11.24 -18.95
C PHE A 346 -38.85 12.48 -19.31
#